data_AF-X0T5S2-F1
#
_entry.id   AF-X0T5S2-F1
#
_cell.length_a   1.000
_cell.length_b   1.000
_cell.length_c   1.000
_cell.angle_alpha   90.00
_cell.angle_beta   90.00
_cell.angle_gamma   90.00
#
_symmetry.space_group_name_H-M   'P 1'
#
loop_
_entity.id
_entity.type
_entity.pdbx_description
1 polymer ?
#
loop_
_entity_poly.entity_id
_entity_poly.type
_entity_poly.pdbx_seq_one_letter_code
_entity_poly.pdbx_strand_id
1 'polypeptide(L)' 'MNFPIRKIVTIIEETRSESGIVADRPLRKVAVAAVIENPYAGAHHEDLSE' A
#
# COMPACT_ATOMS: atom_id res chain seq x y z
N MET A 1 -7.35 -19.15 2.29
CA MET A 1 -6.95 -18.93 0.88
C MET A 1 -5.45 -18.73 0.75
N ASN A 2 -4.88 -19.04 -0.42
CA ASN A 2 -3.53 -18.63 -0.81
C ASN A 2 -3.68 -17.44 -1.76
N PHE A 3 -3.21 -16.25 -1.36
CA PHE A 3 -3.18 -15.07 -2.22
C PHE A 3 -1.79 -14.97 -2.87
N PRO A 4 -1.58 -15.50 -4.08
CA PRO A 4 -0.28 -15.42 -4.73
C PRO A 4 0.09 -13.96 -4.95
N ILE A 5 1.19 -13.53 -4.32
CA ILE A 5 1.68 -12.16 -4.42
C ILE A 5 2.54 -12.06 -5.68
N ARG A 6 2.11 -11.24 -6.64
CA ARG A 6 2.90 -10.92 -7.83
C ARG A 6 4.04 -9.96 -7.52
N LYS A 7 3.78 -8.94 -6.68
CA LYS A 7 4.75 -7.90 -6.32
C LYS A 7 4.40 -7.26 -4.99
N ILE A 8 5.42 -6.89 -4.22
CA ILE A 8 5.31 -5.96 -3.09
C ILE A 8 5.92 -4.62 -3.49
N VAL A 9 5.24 -3.52 -3.13
CA VAL A 9 5.74 -2.15 -3.28
C VAL A 9 5.79 -1.53 -1.90
N THR A 10 6.94 -0.94 -1.58
CA THR A 10 7.13 -0.13 -0.39
C THR A 10 7.43 1.30 -0.81
N ILE A 11 6.68 2.23 -0.26
CA ILE A 11 6.89 3.67 -0.44
C ILE A 11 7.32 4.23 0.90
N ILE A 12 8.45 4.92 0.92
CA ILE A 12 8.96 5.65 2.07
C ILE A 12 9.05 7.11 1.66
N GLU A 13 8.24 7.95 2.29
CA GLU A 13 8.28 9.41 2.14
C GLU A 13 8.98 10.01 3.36
N GLU A 14 9.93 10.90 3.12
CA GLU A 14 10.52 11.76 4.16
C GLU A 14 10.24 13.23 3.85
N THR A 15 9.41 13.87 4.66
CA THR A 15 9.18 15.31 4.59
C THR A 15 10.21 16.02 5.46
N ARG A 16 11.14 16.73 4.81
CA ARG A 16 12.22 17.48 5.49
C ARG A 16 11.88 18.96 5.69
N SER A 17 10.96 19.47 4.90
CA SER A 17 10.39 20.81 5.05
C SER A 17 8.96 20.84 4.54
N GLU A 18 8.15 21.72 5.11
CA GLU A 18 6.78 21.96 4.68
C GLU A 18 6.48 23.45 4.85
N SER A 19 5.83 24.06 3.86
CA SER A 19 5.51 25.50 3.86
C SER A 19 6.71 26.42 4.14
N GLY A 20 7.90 26.05 3.67
CA GLY A 20 9.13 26.81 3.85
C GLY A 20 9.80 26.65 5.22
N ILE A 21 9.22 25.86 6.13
CA ILE A 21 9.78 25.57 7.46
C ILE A 21 10.52 24.23 7.40
N VAL A 22 11.80 24.22 7.76
CA VAL A 22 12.59 22.99 7.88
C VAL A 22 12.22 22.29 9.19
N ALA A 23 11.97 20.99 9.13
CA ALA A 23 11.65 20.20 10.31
C ALA A 23 12.92 19.85 11.10
N ASP A 24 12.89 20.01 12.43
CA ASP A 24 13.99 19.57 13.31
C ASP A 24 14.28 18.07 13.18
N ARG A 25 13.24 17.29 12.90
CA ARG A 25 13.33 15.88 12.50
C ARG A 25 12.40 15.63 11.31
N PRO A 26 12.86 14.94 10.25
CA PRO A 26 12.00 14.60 9.13
C PRO A 26 10.82 13.72 9.56
N LEU A 27 9.62 14.09 9.12
CA LEU A 27 8.45 13.21 9.21
C LEU A 27 8.63 12.08 8.19
N ARG A 28 8.50 10.83 8.64
CA ARG A 28 8.57 9.66 7.75
C ARG A 28 7.23 8.96 7.69
N LYS A 29 6.69 8.79 6.48
CA LYS A 29 5.49 7.98 6.23
C LYS A 29 5.88 6.76 5.41
N VAL A 30 5.26 5.63 5.71
CA VAL A 30 5.52 4.36 5.02
C VAL A 30 4.20 3.75 4.58
N ALA A 31 4.13 3.36 3.32
CA ALA A 31 3.07 2.52 2.79
C ALA A 31 3.67 1.22 2.25
N VAL A 32 3.05 0.09 2.58
CA VAL A 32 3.39 -1.23 2.04
C VAL A 32 2.15 -1.77 1.35
N ALA A 33 2.28 -2.13 0.08
CA ALA A 33 1.20 -2.65 -0.72
C ALA A 33 1.63 -3.94 -1.41
N ALA A 34 0.71 -4.88 -1.55
CA ALA A 34 0.88 -6.10 -2.33
C ALA A 34 -0.04 -6.05 -3.55
N VAL A 35 0.47 -6.50 -4.69
CA VAL A 35 -0.36 -6.83 -5.85
C VAL A 35 -0.61 -8.33 -5.83
N ILE A 36 -1.87 -8.69 -5.67
CA ILE A 36 -2.36 -10.07 -5.65
C ILE A 36 -3.21 -10.36 -6.89
N GLU A 37 -3.35 -11.64 -7.20
CA GLU A 37 -4.40 -12.11 -8.11
C GLU A 37 -5.78 -11.91 -7.45
N ASN A 38 -6.76 -11.41 -8.22
CA ASN A 38 -8.12 -11.26 -7.74
C ASN A 38 -8.88 -12.58 -7.92
N PRO A 39 -9.25 -13.30 -6.84
CA PRO A 39 -9.95 -14.57 -6.94
C PRO A 39 -11.38 -14.46 -7.50
N TYR A 40 -11.95 -13.26 -7.55
CA TYR A 40 -13.32 -12.99 -8.01
C TYR A 40 -13.37 -12.29 -9.37
N ALA A 41 -12.26 -12.26 -10.11
CA ALA A 41 -12.20 -11.58 -11.39
C ALA A 41 -13.15 -12.23 -12.43
N GLY A 42 -13.94 -11.41 -13.12
CA GLY A 42 -14.76 -11.85 -14.25
C GLY A 42 -16.12 -12.46 -13.90
N ALA A 43 -16.51 -12.51 -12.63
CA ALA A 43 -17.81 -13.00 -12.19
C ALA A 43 -18.36 -12.18 -11.00
N HIS A 44 -19.67 -12.24 -10.79
CA HIS A 44 -20.31 -11.72 -9.58
C HIS A 44 -20.28 -12.80 -8.49
N HIS A 45 -19.91 -12.40 -7.27
CA HIS A 45 -19.91 -13.26 -6.09
C HIS A 45 -20.67 -12.55 -4.97
N GLU A 46 -21.67 -13.24 -4.40
CA GLU A 46 -22.47 -12.70 -3.28
C GLU A 46 -21.73 -12.75 -1.94
N ASP A 47 -20.86 -13.75 -1.75
CA ASP A 47 -20.04 -13.91 -0.56
C ASP A 47 -18.56 -13.65 -0.87
N LEU A 48 -17.95 -12.80 -0.05
CA LEU A 48 -16.55 -12.36 -0.12
C LEU A 48 -15.81 -12.62 1.21
N SER A 49 -16.36 -13.44 2.09
CA SER A 49 -15.88 -13.60 3.47
C SER A 49 -14.61 -14.47 3.61
N GLU A 50 -13.98 -14.88 2.51
CA GLU A 50 -12.85 -15.85 2.49
C GLU A 50 -11.47 -15.24 2.14
#